data_AF-A0A173ZD59-F1
#
_entry.id   AF-A0A173ZD59-F1
#
_cell.length_a   1.000
_cell.length_b   1.000
_cell.length_c   1.000
_cell.angle_alpha   90.00
_cell.angle_beta   90.00
_cell.angle_gamma   90.00
#
_symmetry.space_group_name_H-M   'P 1'
#
loop_
_entity.id
_entity.type
_entity.pdbx_description
1 polymer ?
#
loop_
_entity_poly.entity_id
_entity_poly.type
_entity_poly.pdbx_seq_one_letter_code
_entity_poly.pdbx_strand_id
1 'polypeptide(L)'
;MCKREMTLGEEIIGLSTRGIDTPTVERMYRKYIEMTADKESKEAMRAYCINDELAIKEFINSLFGVPAKSDLKDAEVGDKTTIKLDGLGEFAATVHKVTDDKVMLIFDDYVVKRPMNESSTNNGGFEASNLNKWLYTEFVKALPYSIRVRLTDVTIPTVGEMFGWDDEWDRNHFEADNDKQLPLMKQRHNRVAYYDNECEFGWLRNATKKEFFSACFARVNLLGNTNCHDASYSSGVRPEIWLVK
;
A
#
# COMPACT_ATOMS: atom_id res chain seq x y z
N MET A 1 -26.10 48.27 26.63
CA MET A 1 -24.90 49.09 26.36
C MET A 1 -23.96 48.27 25.50
N CYS A 2 -23.86 48.60 24.21
CA CYS A 2 -22.88 47.95 23.32
C CYS A 2 -21.51 48.55 23.63
N LYS A 3 -20.56 47.74 24.12
CA LYS A 3 -19.17 48.18 24.31
C LYS A 3 -18.54 48.25 22.93
N ARG A 4 -18.15 49.46 22.50
CA ARG A 4 -17.42 49.65 21.25
C ARG A 4 -16.04 49.02 21.41
N GLU A 5 -15.68 48.10 20.51
CA GLU A 5 -14.31 47.60 20.39
C GLU A 5 -13.41 48.75 19.94
N MET A 6 -12.33 48.98 20.70
CA MET A 6 -11.30 49.94 20.32
C MET A 6 -10.49 49.35 19.18
N THR A 7 -10.13 50.21 18.22
CA THR A 7 -9.24 49.84 17.13
C THR A 7 -7.80 49.72 17.62
N LEU A 8 -6.99 48.91 16.93
CA LEU A 8 -5.57 48.71 17.24
C LEU A 8 -4.80 50.05 17.34
N GLY A 9 -5.16 51.03 16.51
CA GLY A 9 -4.58 52.38 16.56
C GLY A 9 -4.92 53.15 17.84
N GLU A 10 -6.14 53.00 18.36
CA GLU A 10 -6.58 53.64 19.61
C GLU A 10 -5.89 53.00 20.83
N GLU A 11 -5.66 51.69 20.83
CA GLU A 11 -4.89 51.01 21.89
C GLU A 11 -3.41 51.40 21.88
N ILE A 12 -2.77 51.52 20.71
CA ILE A 12 -1.37 51.96 20.58
C ILE A 12 -1.21 53.39 21.12
N ILE A 13 -2.11 54.31 20.79
CA ILE A 13 -2.10 55.68 21.29
C ILE A 13 -2.32 55.70 22.83
N GLY A 14 -3.22 54.87 23.33
CA GLY A 14 -3.50 54.73 24.77
C GLY A 14 -2.33 54.12 25.58
N LEU A 15 -1.55 53.21 24.99
CA LEU A 15 -0.36 52.62 25.63
C LEU A 15 0.84 53.56 25.57
N SER A 16 0.98 54.31 24.46
CA SER A 16 2.02 55.32 24.30
C SER A 16 1.88 56.49 25.30
N THR A 17 0.64 56.94 25.54
CA THR A 17 0.34 57.94 26.59
C THR A 17 0.60 57.43 28.01
N ARG A 18 0.73 56.11 28.22
CA ARG A 18 1.11 55.48 29.50
C ARG A 18 2.62 55.19 29.60
N GLY A 19 3.42 55.68 28.66
CA GLY A 19 4.88 55.61 28.70
C GLY A 19 5.49 54.35 28.07
N ILE A 20 4.72 53.53 27.36
CA ILE A 20 5.24 52.38 26.62
C ILE A 20 5.60 52.83 25.20
N ASP A 21 6.84 52.62 24.77
CA ASP A 21 7.23 53.00 23.42
C ASP A 21 6.50 52.18 22.34
N THR A 22 6.22 52.82 21.21
CA THR A 22 5.49 52.23 20.09
C THR A 22 6.13 50.94 19.55
N PRO A 23 7.47 50.84 19.40
CA PRO A 23 8.13 49.61 18.96
C PRO A 23 7.90 48.42 19.88
N THR A 24 7.80 48.64 21.20
CA THR A 24 7.50 47.57 22.17
C THR A 24 6.09 47.05 22.01
N VAL A 25 5.12 47.95 21.80
CA VAL A 25 3.72 47.57 21.56
C VAL A 25 3.61 46.77 20.25
N GLU A 26 4.24 47.23 19.17
CA GLU A 26 4.27 46.50 17.89
C GLU A 26 4.90 45.10 18.01
N ARG A 27 5.97 44.96 18.80
CA ARG A 27 6.61 43.66 19.06
C ARG A 27 5.69 42.71 19.82
N MET A 28 4.90 43.22 20.78
CA MET A 28 3.93 42.44 21.53
C MET A 28 2.79 41.95 20.62
N TYR A 29 2.22 42.81 19.77
CA TYR A 29 1.17 42.40 18.84
C TYR A 29 1.68 41.41 17.79
N ARG A 30 2.88 41.63 17.25
CA ARG A 30 3.51 40.66 16.32
C ARG A 30 3.66 39.29 16.97
N LYS A 31 4.17 39.25 18.21
CA LYS A 31 4.30 38.00 18.98
C LYS A 31 2.94 37.37 19.27
N TYR A 32 1.91 38.17 19.57
CA TYR A 32 0.56 37.67 19.78
C TYR A 32 0.01 37.02 18.50
N ILE A 33 0.09 37.71 17.35
CA ILE A 33 -0.34 37.17 16.05
C ILE A 33 0.41 35.89 15.69
N GLU A 34 1.74 35.86 15.87
CA GLU A 34 2.56 34.67 15.67
C GLU A 34 2.14 33.51 16.59
N MET A 35 1.83 33.80 17.87
CA MET A 35 1.35 32.80 18.83
C MET A 35 -0.06 32.29 18.50
N THR A 36 -0.97 33.14 18.02
CA THR A 36 -2.31 32.71 17.61
C THR A 36 -2.25 31.86 16.34
N ALA A 37 -1.43 32.27 15.36
CA ALA A 37 -1.21 31.52 14.13
C ALA A 37 -0.57 30.15 14.40
N ASP A 38 0.40 30.06 15.33
CA ASP A 38 1.00 28.80 15.76
C ASP A 38 0.00 27.90 16.50
N LYS A 39 -0.88 28.48 17.33
CA LYS A 39 -1.94 27.73 18.03
C LYS A 39 -2.99 27.19 17.05
N GLU A 40 -3.50 28.03 16.15
CA GLU A 40 -4.47 27.62 15.12
C GLU A 40 -3.87 26.57 14.17
N SER A 41 -2.60 26.73 13.79
CA SER A 41 -1.85 25.72 13.01
C SER A 41 -1.74 24.38 13.76
N LYS A 42 -1.43 24.41 15.05
CA LYS A 42 -1.38 23.20 15.91
C LYS A 42 -2.74 22.56 16.11
N GLU A 43 -3.80 23.35 16.27
CA GLU A 43 -5.17 22.85 16.41
C GLU A 43 -5.69 22.27 15.08
N ALA A 44 -5.41 22.92 13.95
CA ALA A 44 -5.70 22.41 12.61
C ALA A 44 -4.92 21.12 12.32
N MET A 45 -3.64 21.05 12.66
CA MET A 45 -2.83 19.82 12.59
C MET A 45 -3.42 18.70 13.46
N ARG A 46 -3.82 19.00 14.70
CA ARG A 46 -4.45 18.00 15.58
C ARG A 46 -5.80 17.53 15.05
N ALA A 47 -6.64 18.43 14.57
CA ALA A 47 -7.93 18.08 13.98
C ALA A 47 -7.75 17.23 12.71
N TYR A 48 -6.76 17.57 11.87
CA TYR A 48 -6.36 16.78 10.71
C TYR A 48 -5.89 15.38 11.11
N CYS A 49 -4.99 15.26 12.09
CA CYS A 49 -4.53 13.96 12.60
C CYS A 49 -5.64 13.12 13.23
N ILE A 50 -6.57 13.72 13.97
CA ILE A 50 -7.71 13.00 14.58
C ILE A 50 -8.67 12.52 13.50
N ASN A 51 -8.96 13.35 12.49
CA ASN A 51 -9.80 12.94 11.37
C ASN A 51 -9.14 11.79 10.57
N ASP A 52 -7.82 11.82 10.39
CA ASP A 52 -7.08 10.71 9.78
C ASP A 52 -7.15 9.45 10.64
N GLU A 53 -6.98 9.53 11.95
CA GLU A 53 -7.05 8.37 12.83
C GLU A 53 -8.46 7.74 12.87
N LEU A 54 -9.50 8.58 12.86
CA LEU A 54 -10.89 8.14 12.82
C LEU A 54 -11.24 7.54 11.46
N ALA A 55 -10.79 8.16 10.36
CA ALA A 55 -10.92 7.63 9.01
C ALA A 55 -10.17 6.31 8.83
N ILE A 56 -8.98 6.16 9.45
CA ILE A 56 -8.22 4.90 9.48
C ILE A 56 -9.00 3.84 10.27
N LYS A 57 -9.57 4.17 11.43
CA LYS A 57 -10.38 3.22 12.22
C LYS A 57 -11.65 2.79 11.48
N GLU A 58 -12.40 3.73 10.92
CA GLU A 58 -13.58 3.43 10.10
C GLU A 58 -13.23 2.60 8.87
N PHE A 59 -12.08 2.88 8.24
CA PHE A 59 -11.59 2.10 7.13
C PHE A 59 -11.21 0.68 7.53
N ILE A 60 -10.46 0.47 8.62
CA ILE A 60 -10.09 -0.86 9.11
C ILE A 60 -11.34 -1.67 9.49
N ASN A 61 -12.30 -1.01 10.14
CA ASN A 61 -13.62 -1.57 10.44
C ASN A 61 -14.36 -2.02 9.16
N SER A 62 -14.22 -1.27 8.07
CA SER A 62 -14.75 -1.65 6.75
C SER A 62 -13.93 -2.75 6.08
N LEU A 63 -12.63 -2.83 6.35
CA LEU A 63 -11.70 -3.81 5.79
C LEU A 63 -12.03 -5.21 6.33
N PHE A 64 -12.20 -5.34 7.65
CA PHE A 64 -12.36 -6.63 8.31
C PHE A 64 -13.78 -6.93 8.83
N GLY A 65 -14.73 -5.99 8.67
CA GLY A 65 -16.10 -6.12 9.14
C GLY A 65 -16.25 -5.96 10.66
N VAL A 66 -17.19 -5.13 11.11
CA VAL A 66 -17.44 -4.83 12.54
C VAL A 66 -18.40 -5.85 13.17
N PRO A 67 -18.26 -6.23 14.47
CA PRO A 67 -17.31 -5.75 15.49
C PRO A 67 -16.23 -6.77 15.91
N ALA A 68 -16.00 -7.86 15.16
CA ALA A 68 -15.11 -8.91 15.66
C ALA A 68 -13.60 -8.57 15.57
N LYS A 69 -13.17 -7.76 14.59
CA LYS A 69 -11.75 -7.44 14.33
C LYS A 69 -11.61 -5.98 13.90
N SER A 70 -11.64 -5.06 14.87
CA SER A 70 -11.63 -3.61 14.59
C SER A 70 -10.24 -3.01 14.34
N ASP A 71 -9.18 -3.82 14.48
CA ASP A 71 -7.80 -3.40 14.28
C ASP A 71 -7.04 -4.45 13.43
N LEU A 72 -6.04 -4.03 12.66
CA LEU A 72 -5.12 -4.94 11.95
C LEU A 72 -4.42 -5.91 12.92
N LYS A 73 -4.35 -5.56 14.20
CA LYS A 73 -3.83 -6.40 15.27
C LYS A 73 -4.60 -7.70 15.46
N ASP A 74 -5.89 -7.69 15.13
CA ASP A 74 -6.78 -8.84 15.27
C ASP A 74 -6.86 -9.67 13.96
N ALA A 75 -6.11 -9.28 12.93
CA ALA A 75 -6.11 -9.98 11.65
C ALA A 75 -5.56 -11.40 11.79
N GLU A 76 -6.23 -12.34 11.15
CA GLU A 76 -5.88 -13.75 11.09
C GLU A 76 -5.74 -14.21 9.64
N VAL A 77 -4.96 -15.27 9.43
CA VAL A 77 -4.82 -15.89 8.11
C VAL A 77 -6.20 -16.35 7.61
N GLY A 78 -6.56 -15.93 6.40
CA GLY A 78 -7.85 -16.21 5.79
C GLY A 78 -8.88 -15.10 5.94
N ASP A 79 -8.62 -14.07 6.75
CA ASP A 79 -9.45 -12.88 6.76
C ASP A 79 -9.46 -12.23 5.38
N LYS A 80 -10.65 -11.81 4.94
CA LYS A 80 -10.86 -11.19 3.64
C LYS A 80 -11.30 -9.75 3.80
N THR A 81 -10.86 -8.94 2.86
CA THR A 81 -11.28 -7.56 2.72
C THR A 81 -11.52 -7.22 1.26
N THR A 82 -12.25 -6.14 1.03
CA THR A 82 -12.32 -5.48 -0.26
C THR A 82 -11.49 -4.19 -0.27
N ILE A 83 -10.71 -3.98 -1.32
CA ILE A 83 -9.87 -2.79 -1.52
C ILE A 83 -10.27 -2.13 -2.83
N LYS A 84 -10.71 -0.87 -2.75
CA LYS A 84 -10.97 -0.04 -3.92
C LYS A 84 -9.69 0.65 -4.37
N LEU A 85 -9.22 0.30 -5.56
CA LEU A 85 -8.05 0.87 -6.22
C LEU A 85 -8.49 1.96 -7.19
N ASP A 86 -7.99 3.17 -7.00
CA ASP A 86 -8.32 4.30 -7.87
C ASP A 86 -7.94 3.99 -9.33
N GLY A 87 -8.91 4.15 -10.23
CA GLY A 87 -8.76 3.84 -11.66
C GLY A 87 -8.59 2.37 -12.04
N LEU A 88 -8.50 1.42 -11.10
CA LEU A 88 -8.33 -0.02 -11.39
C LEU A 88 -9.55 -0.87 -11.03
N GLY A 89 -10.38 -0.42 -10.08
CA GLY A 89 -11.60 -1.13 -9.67
C GLY A 89 -11.59 -1.52 -8.20
N GLU A 90 -12.40 -2.51 -7.86
CA GLU A 90 -12.61 -2.97 -6.49
C GLU A 90 -12.33 -4.47 -6.43
N PHE A 91 -11.44 -4.87 -5.50
CA PHE A 91 -10.88 -6.22 -5.48
C PHE A 91 -10.92 -6.80 -4.08
N ALA A 92 -11.23 -8.09 -3.98
CA ALA A 92 -11.00 -8.84 -2.76
C ALA A 92 -9.50 -9.06 -2.53
N ALA A 93 -9.06 -9.06 -1.28
CA ALA A 93 -7.74 -9.44 -0.85
C ALA A 93 -7.83 -10.28 0.43
N THR A 94 -7.00 -11.31 0.52
CA THR A 94 -6.98 -12.26 1.63
C THR A 94 -5.70 -12.10 2.44
N VAL A 95 -5.79 -12.20 3.76
CA VAL A 95 -4.63 -12.25 4.67
C VAL A 95 -3.95 -13.61 4.54
N HIS A 96 -2.69 -13.61 4.11
CA HIS A 96 -1.91 -14.83 3.92
C HIS A 96 -0.86 -15.07 5.01
N LYS A 97 -0.42 -14.03 5.70
CA LYS A 97 0.58 -14.12 6.76
C LYS A 97 0.39 -13.02 7.79
N VAL A 98 0.60 -13.37 9.05
CA VAL A 98 0.51 -12.45 10.19
C VAL A 98 1.79 -12.60 11.01
N THR A 99 2.45 -11.49 11.31
CA THR A 99 3.59 -11.40 12.23
C THR A 99 3.19 -10.57 13.45
N ASP A 100 4.11 -10.38 14.39
CA ASP A 100 3.87 -9.54 15.57
C ASP A 100 3.56 -8.09 15.19
N ASP A 101 4.16 -7.58 14.12
CA ASP A 101 4.14 -6.18 13.71
C ASP A 101 3.43 -5.92 12.37
N LYS A 102 3.22 -6.96 11.53
CA LYS A 102 2.71 -6.80 10.16
C LYS A 102 1.69 -7.85 9.77
N VAL A 103 0.98 -7.54 8.70
CA VAL A 103 0.03 -8.42 8.02
C VAL A 103 0.31 -8.38 6.52
N MET A 104 0.39 -9.55 5.89
CA MET A 104 0.56 -9.71 4.45
C MET A 104 -0.78 -10.06 3.81
N LEU A 105 -1.18 -9.28 2.82
CA LEU A 105 -2.36 -9.53 2.01
C LEU A 105 -1.95 -9.81 0.57
N ILE A 106 -2.66 -10.74 -0.07
CA ILE A 106 -2.57 -10.99 -1.52
C ILE A 106 -3.95 -10.72 -2.11
N PHE A 107 -3.99 -10.02 -3.24
CA PHE A 107 -5.24 -9.79 -3.97
C PHE A 107 -5.78 -11.11 -4.54
N ASP A 108 -7.08 -11.35 -4.40
CA ASP A 108 -7.71 -12.61 -4.82
C ASP A 108 -7.79 -12.72 -6.36
N ASP A 109 -7.75 -11.60 -7.08
CA ASP A 109 -7.80 -11.55 -8.55
C ASP A 109 -6.71 -10.63 -9.13
N TYR A 110 -6.51 -10.69 -10.45
CA TYR A 110 -5.54 -9.84 -11.12
C TYR A 110 -6.07 -8.41 -11.24
N VAL A 111 -5.30 -7.45 -10.74
CA VAL A 111 -5.71 -6.02 -10.76
C VAL A 111 -5.46 -5.37 -12.13
N VAL A 112 -4.58 -5.96 -12.93
CA VAL A 112 -4.22 -5.51 -14.29
C VAL A 112 -3.56 -6.65 -15.06
N LYS A 113 -3.55 -6.59 -16.40
CA LYS A 113 -2.68 -7.38 -17.26
C LYS A 113 -1.59 -6.50 -17.87
N ARG A 114 -0.32 -6.87 -17.67
CA ARG A 114 0.81 -6.15 -18.25
C ARG A 114 2.06 -7.02 -18.34
N PRO A 115 3.06 -6.64 -19.17
CA PRO A 115 4.33 -7.35 -19.19
C PRO A 115 5.15 -7.14 -17.93
N MET A 116 6.04 -8.10 -17.67
CA MET A 116 7.07 -8.00 -16.63
C MET A 116 8.07 -6.89 -17.02
N ASN A 117 8.53 -6.92 -18.27
CA ASN A 117 9.44 -5.95 -18.87
C ASN A 117 8.98 -5.56 -20.28
N GLU A 118 9.24 -4.33 -20.72
CA GLU A 118 8.94 -3.92 -22.10
C GLU A 118 9.82 -4.68 -23.12
N SER A 119 11.04 -5.03 -22.71
CA SER A 119 11.95 -5.88 -23.49
C SER A 119 11.90 -7.33 -23.01
N SER A 120 12.18 -8.26 -23.93
CA SER A 120 12.25 -9.69 -23.58
C SER A 120 13.58 -10.02 -22.90
N THR A 121 13.70 -9.68 -21.62
CA THR A 121 14.87 -9.99 -20.79
C THR A 121 14.48 -10.18 -19.33
N ASN A 122 15.20 -11.05 -18.62
CA ASN A 122 15.10 -11.20 -17.17
C ASN A 122 16.34 -10.70 -16.42
N ASN A 123 17.21 -9.94 -17.10
CA ASN A 123 18.42 -9.40 -16.50
C ASN A 123 18.08 -8.49 -15.31
N GLY A 124 18.73 -8.75 -14.17
CA GLY A 124 18.49 -8.01 -12.93
C GLY A 124 17.26 -8.49 -12.14
N GLY A 125 16.59 -9.55 -12.60
CA GLY A 125 15.47 -10.15 -11.89
C GLY A 125 14.23 -9.26 -11.84
N PHE A 126 13.34 -9.56 -10.90
CA PHE A 126 12.12 -8.81 -10.71
C PHE A 126 12.39 -7.40 -10.17
N GLU A 127 13.40 -7.24 -9.33
CA GLU A 127 13.71 -5.98 -8.65
C GLU A 127 14.04 -4.88 -9.66
N ALA A 128 14.70 -5.24 -10.76
CA ALA A 128 15.02 -4.35 -11.87
C ALA A 128 13.89 -4.20 -12.92
N SER A 129 12.77 -4.92 -12.75
CA SER A 129 11.73 -5.02 -13.77
C SER A 129 10.88 -3.76 -13.91
N ASN A 130 10.29 -3.57 -15.10
CA ASN A 130 9.32 -2.50 -15.32
C ASN A 130 8.05 -2.70 -14.50
N LEU A 131 7.63 -3.95 -14.27
CA LEU A 131 6.49 -4.28 -13.42
C LEU A 131 6.75 -3.86 -11.97
N ASN A 132 7.91 -4.18 -11.42
CA ASN A 132 8.27 -3.77 -10.05
C ASN A 132 8.27 -2.24 -9.91
N LYS A 133 8.82 -1.52 -10.91
CA LYS A 133 8.74 -0.06 -10.95
C LYS A 133 7.30 0.43 -10.92
N TRP A 134 6.41 -0.17 -11.72
CA TRP A 134 4.99 0.20 -11.73
C TRP A 134 4.30 -0.06 -10.39
N LEU A 135 4.64 -1.15 -9.69
CA LEU A 135 4.08 -1.45 -8.37
C LEU A 135 4.38 -0.32 -7.38
N TYR A 136 5.66 0.06 -7.24
CA TYR A 136 6.07 1.11 -6.30
C TYR A 136 5.66 2.52 -6.72
N THR A 137 5.32 2.76 -8.00
CA THR A 137 4.91 4.09 -8.46
C THR A 137 3.40 4.23 -8.63
N GLU A 138 2.80 3.50 -9.56
CA GLU A 138 1.41 3.75 -9.97
C GLU A 138 0.42 2.93 -9.16
N PHE A 139 0.74 1.67 -8.86
CA PHE A 139 -0.14 0.85 -8.01
C PHE A 139 -0.24 1.43 -6.59
N VAL A 140 0.88 1.85 -5.99
CA VAL A 140 0.86 2.51 -4.67
C VAL A 140 0.04 3.81 -4.68
N LYS A 141 0.03 4.56 -5.78
CA LYS A 141 -0.85 5.74 -5.91
C LYS A 141 -2.33 5.37 -5.93
N ALA A 142 -2.67 4.22 -6.53
CA ALA A 142 -4.04 3.72 -6.61
C ALA A 142 -4.58 3.18 -5.27
N LEU A 143 -3.70 2.84 -4.32
CA LEU A 143 -4.13 2.39 -2.99
C LEU A 143 -4.83 3.53 -2.21
N PRO A 144 -5.89 3.21 -1.45
CA PRO A 144 -6.47 4.14 -0.48
C PRO A 144 -5.42 4.70 0.48
N TYR A 145 -5.56 5.97 0.86
CA TYR A 145 -4.62 6.64 1.76
C TYR A 145 -4.39 5.85 3.06
N SER A 146 -5.47 5.31 3.64
CA SER A 146 -5.46 4.48 4.86
C SER A 146 -4.60 3.21 4.75
N ILE A 147 -4.50 2.61 3.56
CA ILE A 147 -3.59 1.48 3.30
C ILE A 147 -2.17 2.01 3.07
N ARG A 148 -2.03 3.05 2.24
CA ARG A 148 -0.73 3.60 1.86
C ARG A 148 0.11 4.06 3.05
N VAL A 149 -0.51 4.65 4.07
CA VAL A 149 0.21 5.08 5.29
C VAL A 149 0.72 3.93 6.16
N ARG A 150 0.17 2.72 5.98
CA ARG A 150 0.58 1.49 6.69
C ARG A 150 1.43 0.57 5.81
N LEU A 151 1.54 0.86 4.53
CA LEU A 151 2.28 0.03 3.57
C LEU A 151 3.77 0.06 3.91
N THR A 152 4.31 -1.12 4.21
CA THR A 152 5.74 -1.32 4.43
C THR A 152 6.43 -1.93 3.22
N ASP A 153 5.70 -2.70 2.42
CA ASP A 153 6.24 -3.29 1.18
C ASP A 153 5.12 -3.65 0.19
N VAL A 154 5.48 -3.72 -1.09
CA VAL A 154 4.61 -4.18 -2.19
C VAL A 154 5.42 -5.00 -3.20
N THR A 155 4.90 -6.16 -3.59
CA THR A 155 5.52 -7.07 -4.55
C THR A 155 4.43 -7.87 -5.30
N ILE A 156 4.82 -8.96 -5.97
CA ILE A 156 3.94 -10.07 -6.38
C ILE A 156 4.43 -11.37 -5.72
N PRO A 157 3.58 -12.39 -5.59
CA PRO A 157 3.95 -13.66 -4.97
C PRO A 157 5.12 -14.37 -5.66
N THR A 158 5.88 -15.14 -4.87
CA THR A 158 6.96 -15.98 -5.36
C THR A 158 6.50 -17.40 -5.71
N VAL A 159 7.35 -18.15 -6.41
CA VAL A 159 7.14 -19.60 -6.65
C VAL A 159 7.09 -20.33 -5.31
N GLY A 160 8.01 -20.02 -4.40
CA GLY A 160 8.04 -20.62 -3.06
C GLY A 160 6.75 -20.38 -2.28
N GLU A 161 6.19 -19.17 -2.30
CA GLU A 161 4.94 -18.85 -1.62
C GLU A 161 3.72 -19.55 -2.22
N MET A 162 3.67 -19.68 -3.54
CA MET A 162 2.52 -20.22 -4.25
C MET A 162 2.56 -21.76 -4.35
N PHE A 163 3.73 -22.35 -4.51
CA PHE A 163 3.90 -23.78 -4.83
C PHE A 163 4.84 -24.51 -3.87
N GLY A 164 5.70 -23.77 -3.17
CA GLY A 164 6.84 -24.36 -2.48
C GLY A 164 7.90 -24.83 -3.48
N TRP A 165 8.83 -25.65 -3.00
CA TRP A 165 9.98 -26.11 -3.78
C TRP A 165 10.12 -27.63 -3.79
N ASP A 166 9.05 -28.37 -3.45
CA ASP A 166 9.04 -29.84 -3.43
C ASP A 166 9.01 -30.44 -4.85
N ASP A 167 8.52 -29.68 -5.84
CA ASP A 167 8.49 -30.08 -7.23
C ASP A 167 9.88 -29.97 -7.90
N GLU A 168 10.26 -30.99 -8.66
CA GLU A 168 11.56 -31.03 -9.34
C GLU A 168 11.62 -30.07 -10.53
N TRP A 169 10.52 -29.91 -11.26
CA TRP A 169 10.44 -28.99 -12.38
C TRP A 169 10.67 -27.55 -11.86
N ASP A 170 10.01 -27.14 -10.78
CA ASP A 170 10.21 -25.79 -10.22
C ASP A 170 11.68 -25.55 -9.84
N ARG A 171 12.28 -26.47 -9.08
CA ARG A 171 13.70 -26.39 -8.66
C ARG A 171 14.67 -26.32 -9.82
N ASN A 172 14.37 -26.97 -10.94
CA ASN A 172 15.26 -27.02 -12.09
C ASN A 172 15.15 -25.77 -12.97
N HIS A 173 13.97 -25.13 -13.02
CA HIS A 173 13.69 -24.07 -13.99
C HIS A 173 13.73 -22.64 -13.43
N PHE A 174 13.50 -22.45 -12.13
CA PHE A 174 13.44 -21.11 -11.53
C PHE A 174 14.58 -20.82 -10.56
N GLU A 175 14.91 -19.54 -10.43
CA GLU A 175 15.79 -19.04 -9.37
C GLU A 175 15.05 -19.13 -8.02
N ALA A 176 15.74 -19.64 -7.00
CA ALA A 176 15.14 -19.92 -5.70
C ALA A 176 14.91 -18.64 -4.87
N ASP A 177 13.74 -18.52 -4.25
CA ASP A 177 13.34 -17.38 -3.39
C ASP A 177 13.50 -17.65 -1.87
N ASN A 178 13.79 -18.91 -1.48
CA ASN A 178 13.85 -19.40 -0.09
C ASN A 178 12.51 -19.31 0.68
N ASP A 179 11.40 -19.01 0.01
CA ASP A 179 10.09 -18.97 0.63
C ASP A 179 9.47 -20.36 0.76
N LYS A 180 8.56 -20.47 1.74
CA LYS A 180 7.77 -21.67 1.95
C LYS A 180 6.36 -21.45 1.42
N GLN A 181 5.74 -22.54 0.95
CA GLN A 181 4.37 -22.47 0.47
C GLN A 181 3.43 -21.97 1.55
N LEU A 182 2.67 -20.93 1.21
CA LEU A 182 1.67 -20.36 2.08
C LEU A 182 0.57 -21.40 2.35
N PRO A 183 0.06 -21.52 3.59
CA PRO A 183 -0.92 -22.56 3.94
C PRO A 183 -2.16 -22.58 3.04
N LEU A 184 -2.68 -21.41 2.67
CA LEU A 184 -3.84 -21.28 1.78
C LEU A 184 -3.51 -21.68 0.33
N MET A 185 -2.28 -21.48 -0.14
CA MET A 185 -1.87 -21.79 -1.51
C MET A 185 -1.68 -23.30 -1.76
N LYS A 186 -1.72 -24.13 -0.71
CA LYS A 186 -1.83 -25.59 -0.86
C LYS A 186 -3.11 -26.01 -1.58
N GLN A 187 -4.17 -25.22 -1.44
CA GLN A 187 -5.40 -25.43 -2.17
C GLN A 187 -5.30 -24.79 -3.56
N ARG A 188 -5.37 -25.62 -4.60
CA ARG A 188 -5.21 -25.21 -6.00
C ARG A 188 -6.09 -24.03 -6.42
N HIS A 189 -7.32 -23.95 -5.92
CA HIS A 189 -8.24 -22.86 -6.28
C HIS A 189 -7.75 -21.48 -5.84
N ASN A 190 -6.95 -21.38 -4.77
CA ASN A 190 -6.36 -20.12 -4.32
C ASN A 190 -5.21 -19.64 -5.22
N ARG A 191 -4.64 -20.54 -6.04
CA ARG A 191 -3.56 -20.21 -6.97
C ARG A 191 -4.09 -19.68 -8.31
N VAL A 192 -5.30 -20.06 -8.68
CA VAL A 192 -5.98 -19.56 -9.89
C VAL A 192 -6.54 -18.17 -9.59
N ALA A 193 -6.49 -17.27 -10.56
CA ALA A 193 -7.05 -15.93 -10.47
C ALA A 193 -7.66 -15.50 -11.80
N TYR A 194 -8.50 -14.48 -11.73
CA TYR A 194 -9.25 -13.99 -12.87
C TYR A 194 -8.87 -12.54 -13.20
N TYR A 195 -8.99 -12.18 -14.47
CA TYR A 195 -9.00 -10.79 -14.93
C TYR A 195 -10.21 -10.62 -15.84
N ASP A 196 -11.05 -9.62 -15.55
CA ASP A 196 -12.28 -9.38 -16.30
C ASP A 196 -13.20 -10.63 -16.40
N ASN A 197 -13.32 -11.36 -15.29
CA ASN A 197 -14.08 -12.62 -15.17
C ASN A 197 -13.56 -13.80 -16.00
N GLU A 198 -12.41 -13.67 -16.65
CA GLU A 198 -11.75 -14.75 -17.36
C GLU A 198 -10.56 -15.28 -16.56
N CYS A 199 -10.42 -16.61 -16.52
CA CYS A 199 -9.27 -17.25 -15.90
C CYS A 199 -8.02 -16.93 -16.72
N GLU A 200 -6.97 -16.46 -16.07
CA GLU A 200 -5.80 -15.90 -16.76
C GLU A 200 -4.48 -16.42 -16.19
N PHE A 201 -3.42 -16.27 -16.99
CA PHE A 201 -2.08 -16.53 -16.50
C PHE A 201 -1.62 -15.36 -15.62
N GLY A 202 -0.89 -15.62 -14.54
CA GLY A 202 -0.46 -14.57 -13.60
C GLY A 202 1.02 -14.60 -13.28
N TRP A 203 1.67 -13.44 -13.30
CA TRP A 203 3.09 -13.33 -12.99
C TRP A 203 3.44 -13.77 -11.57
N LEU A 204 4.64 -14.31 -11.44
CA LEU A 204 5.34 -14.54 -10.17
C LEU A 204 6.69 -13.82 -10.22
N ARG A 205 7.27 -13.58 -9.05
CA ARG A 205 8.51 -12.81 -8.90
C ARG A 205 9.73 -13.49 -9.56
N ASN A 206 9.77 -14.82 -9.57
CA ASN A 206 10.98 -15.57 -9.87
C ASN A 206 11.36 -15.49 -11.35
N ALA A 207 12.62 -15.19 -11.64
CA ALA A 207 13.19 -15.39 -12.96
C ALA A 207 13.41 -16.89 -13.23
N THR A 208 13.38 -17.25 -14.51
CA THR A 208 13.92 -18.55 -14.94
C THR A 208 15.45 -18.54 -14.86
N LYS A 209 16.04 -19.70 -14.60
CA LYS A 209 17.50 -19.83 -14.64
C LYS A 209 18.01 -19.61 -16.05
N LYS A 210 19.19 -18.98 -16.16
CA LYS A 210 19.77 -18.54 -17.45
C LYS A 210 19.96 -19.68 -18.45
N GLU A 211 20.28 -20.88 -17.97
CA GLU A 211 20.46 -22.08 -18.79
C GLU A 211 19.15 -22.62 -19.38
N PHE A 212 17.99 -22.24 -18.82
CA PHE A 212 16.70 -22.67 -19.31
C PHE A 212 16.07 -21.64 -20.24
N PHE A 213 15.87 -20.41 -19.75
CA PHE A 213 15.44 -19.27 -20.55
C PHE A 213 16.06 -17.99 -20.02
N SER A 214 16.68 -17.20 -20.90
CA SER A 214 17.36 -15.95 -20.51
C SER A 214 16.45 -14.72 -20.48
N ALA A 215 15.15 -14.90 -20.75
CA ALA A 215 14.18 -13.81 -20.90
C ALA A 215 12.86 -14.07 -20.17
N CYS A 216 12.69 -15.22 -19.53
CA CYS A 216 11.41 -15.63 -18.95
C CYS A 216 11.36 -15.40 -17.44
N PHE A 217 10.13 -15.18 -16.97
CA PHE A 217 9.76 -15.21 -15.56
C PHE A 217 8.72 -16.30 -15.31
N ALA A 218 8.64 -16.74 -14.06
CA ALA A 218 7.64 -17.66 -13.57
C ALA A 218 6.25 -17.04 -13.62
N ARG A 219 5.25 -17.88 -13.85
CA ARG A 219 3.84 -17.52 -13.83
C ARG A 219 2.98 -18.70 -13.39
N VAL A 220 1.78 -18.41 -12.91
CA VAL A 220 0.71 -19.39 -12.72
C VAL A 220 -0.06 -19.55 -14.02
N ASN A 221 -0.38 -20.78 -14.40
CA ASN A 221 -1.22 -21.07 -15.56
C ASN A 221 -2.72 -21.20 -15.21
N LEU A 222 -3.56 -21.34 -16.24
CA LEU A 222 -5.02 -21.48 -16.11
C LEU A 222 -5.47 -22.67 -15.25
N LEU A 223 -4.58 -23.63 -15.04
CA LEU A 223 -4.80 -24.81 -14.22
C LEU A 223 -4.20 -24.63 -12.83
N GLY A 224 -3.71 -23.45 -12.43
CA GLY A 224 -3.13 -23.24 -11.10
C GLY A 224 -1.84 -24.02 -10.87
N ASN A 225 -1.06 -24.28 -11.93
CA ASN A 225 0.28 -24.87 -11.88
C ASN A 225 1.33 -23.83 -12.31
N THR A 226 2.60 -24.08 -12.00
CA THR A 226 3.71 -23.26 -12.46
C THR A 226 3.95 -23.39 -13.97
N ASN A 227 4.41 -22.30 -14.57
CA ASN A 227 4.84 -22.19 -15.96
C ASN A 227 5.81 -20.99 -16.07
N CYS A 228 6.36 -20.73 -17.25
CA CYS A 228 7.13 -19.53 -17.53
C CYS A 228 6.61 -18.79 -18.78
N HIS A 229 7.00 -17.53 -18.94
CA HIS A 229 6.79 -16.77 -20.17
C HIS A 229 7.83 -15.67 -20.31
N ASP A 230 8.19 -15.37 -21.56
CA ASP A 230 8.94 -14.18 -21.95
C ASP A 230 8.43 -12.91 -21.29
N ALA A 231 9.35 -12.11 -20.75
CA ALA A 231 9.06 -10.94 -19.95
C ALA A 231 8.22 -9.87 -20.68
N SER A 232 8.29 -9.82 -22.01
CA SER A 232 7.58 -8.86 -22.86
C SER A 232 6.11 -9.19 -23.12
N TYR A 233 5.65 -10.39 -22.76
CA TYR A 233 4.24 -10.75 -22.92
C TYR A 233 3.39 -10.27 -21.76
N SER A 234 2.10 -10.04 -21.99
CA SER A 234 1.20 -9.60 -20.93
C SER A 234 0.66 -10.80 -20.14
N SER A 235 0.75 -10.75 -18.81
CA SER A 235 0.06 -11.66 -17.89
C SER A 235 -0.59 -10.85 -16.76
N GLY A 236 -1.51 -11.48 -16.03
CA GLY A 236 -2.16 -10.92 -14.86
C GLY A 236 -1.17 -10.57 -13.75
N VAL A 237 -1.42 -9.48 -13.05
CA VAL A 237 -0.63 -9.02 -11.90
C VAL A 237 -1.48 -9.16 -10.66
N ARG A 238 -0.99 -9.97 -9.72
CA ARG A 238 -1.60 -10.20 -8.41
C ARG A 238 -0.70 -9.57 -7.35
N PRO A 239 -0.96 -8.34 -6.89
CA PRO A 239 -0.11 -7.69 -5.90
C PRO A 239 -0.15 -8.43 -4.56
N GLU A 240 0.97 -8.41 -3.88
CA GLU A 240 1.14 -8.73 -2.47
C GLU A 240 1.55 -7.45 -1.75
N ILE A 241 0.91 -7.15 -0.61
CA ILE A 241 1.21 -5.97 0.20
C ILE A 241 1.44 -6.36 1.64
N TRP A 242 2.39 -5.68 2.28
CA TRP A 242 2.68 -5.82 3.70
C TRP A 242 2.30 -4.55 4.45
N LEU A 243 1.40 -4.67 5.43
CA LEU A 243 0.89 -3.55 6.23
C LEU A 243 1.39 -3.66 7.67
N VAL A 244 1.79 -2.53 8.26
CA VAL A 244 2.07 -2.45 9.70
C VAL A 244 0.77 -2.39 10.52
N LYS A 245 0.75 -3.11 11.64
CA LYS A 245 -0.35 -3.14 12.60
C LYS A 245 -0.51 -1.81 13.35
#